data_AF-A0A7C4PKU8-F1
#
_entry.id   AF-A0A7C4PKU8-F1
#
_cell.length_a   1.000
_cell.length_b   1.000
_cell.length_c   1.000
_cell.angle_alpha   90.00
_cell.angle_beta   90.00
_cell.angle_gamma   90.00
#
_symmetry.space_group_name_H-M   'P 1'
#
loop_
_entity.id
_entity.type
_entity.pdbx_description
1 polymer ?
#
loop_
_entity_poly.entity_id
_entity_poly.type
_entity_poly.pdbx_seq_one_letter_code
_entity_poly.pdbx_strand_id
1 'polypeptide(L)'
;ASTIKIATGLLVMKSAEVEEMDLDTFLNQAPPKAGRTYAQLLRAMLVVSEETATDLLTRDLKQRMGEGGIRKTLDEWGVPDTSIEPRRTTAREITHLLEGIQTKTLVGPEASDILIHLMEELTENDHIRLWKLAPLLPKGTLLYNKRGSMTGPIIVADAGVLVLPNGDAYILSFIGRADAWTTFEELDAILGDAVIEWYRADILKDNSN
;
A
#
# COMPACT_ATOMS: atom_id res chain seq x y z
N ALA A 1 -5.89 -9.97 1.59
CA ALA A 1 -4.57 -9.73 2.23
C ALA A 1 -4.35 -8.23 2.45
N SER A 2 -3.34 -7.84 3.25
CA SER A 2 -3.15 -6.46 3.73
C SER A 2 -2.72 -5.40 2.69
N THR A 3 -2.44 -5.77 1.43
CA THR A 3 -2.19 -4.79 0.36
C THR A 3 -3.37 -3.84 0.14
N ILE A 4 -4.61 -4.30 0.40
CA ILE A 4 -5.82 -3.46 0.31
C ILE A 4 -5.77 -2.21 1.21
N LYS A 5 -4.93 -2.22 2.25
CA LYS A 5 -4.78 -1.08 3.17
C LYS A 5 -4.20 0.16 2.48
N ILE A 6 -3.56 0.02 1.31
CA ILE A 6 -3.19 1.15 0.44
C ILE A 6 -4.45 1.90 0.01
N ALA A 7 -5.46 1.19 -0.50
CA ALA A 7 -6.73 1.78 -0.90
C ALA A 7 -7.47 2.41 0.30
N THR A 8 -7.48 1.74 1.45
CA THR A 8 -8.04 2.30 2.69
C THR A 8 -7.32 3.59 3.10
N GLY A 9 -5.98 3.63 3.05
CA GLY A 9 -5.20 4.83 3.38
C GLY A 9 -5.51 6.00 2.45
N LEU A 10 -5.55 5.76 1.14
CA LEU A 10 -5.96 6.74 0.14
C LEU A 10 -7.39 7.27 0.41
N LEU A 11 -8.34 6.39 0.68
CA LEU A 11 -9.73 6.79 0.98
C LEU A 11 -9.82 7.62 2.26
N VAL A 12 -9.02 7.32 3.29
CA VAL A 12 -8.95 8.13 4.51
C VAL A 12 -8.48 9.55 4.19
N MET A 13 -7.40 9.69 3.41
CA MET A 13 -6.94 11.00 2.96
C MET A 13 -7.99 11.73 2.12
N LYS A 14 -8.65 11.00 1.20
CA LYS A 14 -9.70 11.56 0.36
C LYS A 14 -10.92 12.03 1.16
N SER A 15 -11.22 11.38 2.27
CA SER A 15 -12.34 11.78 3.13
C SER A 15 -12.14 13.15 3.77
N ALA A 16 -10.88 13.54 4.03
CA ALA A 16 -10.55 14.89 4.50
C ALA A 16 -10.87 15.94 3.43
N GLU A 17 -10.49 15.68 2.18
CA GLU A 17 -10.79 16.57 1.05
C GLU A 17 -12.30 16.71 0.81
N VAL A 18 -13.04 15.60 0.89
CA VAL A 18 -14.51 15.61 0.70
C VAL A 18 -15.23 16.43 1.77
N GLU A 19 -14.66 16.49 2.97
CA GLU A 19 -15.18 17.32 4.06
C GLU A 19 -14.58 18.74 4.09
N GLU A 20 -13.79 19.09 3.08
CA GLU A 20 -13.11 20.40 2.97
C GLU A 20 -12.27 20.72 4.22
N MET A 21 -11.70 19.69 4.85
CA MET A 21 -10.89 19.82 6.06
C MET A 21 -9.41 19.91 5.71
N ASP A 22 -8.71 20.84 6.36
CA ASP A 22 -7.26 20.89 6.36
C ASP A 22 -6.66 19.57 6.85
N LEU A 23 -5.62 19.09 6.17
CA LEU A 23 -5.12 17.73 6.36
C LEU A 23 -4.45 17.55 7.73
N ASP A 24 -3.68 18.52 8.22
CA ASP A 24 -3.08 18.47 9.55
C ASP A 24 -4.17 18.45 10.64
N THR A 25 -5.18 19.30 10.49
CA THR A 25 -6.34 19.31 11.38
C THR A 25 -7.06 17.96 11.39
N PHE A 26 -7.29 17.37 10.21
CA PHE A 26 -7.91 16.07 10.08
C PHE A 26 -7.07 14.97 10.75
N LEU A 27 -5.77 14.92 10.48
CA LEU A 27 -4.88 13.88 10.99
C LEU A 27 -4.73 13.88 12.51
N ASN A 28 -4.92 15.04 13.14
CA ASN A 28 -4.93 15.22 14.60
C ASN A 28 -6.29 14.91 15.26
N GLN A 29 -7.36 14.75 14.48
CA GLN A 29 -8.66 14.28 14.99
C GLN A 29 -8.69 12.75 15.13
N ALA A 30 -9.74 12.25 15.78
CA ALA A 30 -9.97 10.82 15.96
C ALA A 30 -11.35 10.42 15.42
N PRO A 31 -11.49 9.26 14.75
CA PRO A 31 -12.80 8.69 14.51
C PRO A 31 -13.59 8.53 15.81
N PRO A 32 -14.94 8.65 15.78
CA PRO A 32 -15.76 8.45 16.96
C PRO A 32 -15.46 7.13 17.68
N LYS A 33 -15.16 7.23 18.98
CA LYS A 33 -14.86 6.09 19.87
C LYS A 33 -13.60 5.27 19.50
N ALA A 34 -12.71 5.78 18.63
CA ALA A 34 -11.47 5.08 18.29
C ALA A 34 -10.36 5.21 19.34
N GLY A 35 -10.37 6.29 20.13
CA GLY A 35 -9.34 6.56 21.16
C GLY A 35 -7.93 6.82 20.61
N ARG A 36 -7.79 6.94 19.28
CA ARG A 36 -6.55 7.21 18.54
C ARG A 36 -6.84 8.16 17.39
N THR A 37 -5.88 9.01 17.06
CA THR A 37 -6.01 9.95 15.94
C THR A 37 -5.96 9.24 14.59
N TYR A 38 -6.40 9.90 13.51
CA TYR A 38 -6.24 9.39 12.16
C TYR A 38 -4.77 9.12 11.82
N ALA A 39 -3.84 10.00 12.20
CA ALA A 39 -2.40 9.75 12.04
C ALA A 39 -1.94 8.46 12.74
N GLN A 40 -2.35 8.26 14.00
CA GLN A 40 -2.02 7.06 14.76
C GLN A 40 -2.60 5.79 14.14
N LEU A 41 -3.85 5.85 13.66
CA LEU A 41 -4.53 4.72 13.02
C LEU A 41 -3.94 4.41 11.64
N LEU A 42 -3.62 5.42 10.83
CA LEU A 42 -2.97 5.26 9.53
C LEU A 42 -1.60 4.61 9.69
N ARG A 43 -0.78 5.10 10.64
CA ARG A 43 0.51 4.48 10.96
C ARG A 43 0.33 3.04 11.43
N ALA A 44 -0.60 2.80 12.34
CA ALA A 44 -0.89 1.45 12.82
C ALA A 44 -1.30 0.50 11.68
N MET A 45 -2.12 0.97 10.75
CA MET A 45 -2.61 0.20 9.60
C MET A 45 -1.53 -0.04 8.53
N LEU A 46 -0.76 0.98 8.17
CA LEU A 46 0.18 0.91 7.05
C LEU A 46 1.52 0.31 7.46
N VAL A 47 2.10 0.76 8.58
CA VAL A 47 3.41 0.31 9.07
C VAL A 47 3.31 -1.07 9.70
N VAL A 48 2.60 -1.18 10.83
CA VAL A 48 2.55 -2.43 11.62
C VAL A 48 1.42 -3.36 11.18
N SER A 49 0.67 -2.99 10.14
CA SER A 49 -0.38 -3.82 9.56
C SER A 49 -1.48 -4.22 10.56
N GLU A 50 -1.81 -3.37 11.53
CA GLU A 50 -2.79 -3.65 12.58
C GLU A 50 -4.22 -3.77 12.01
N GLU A 51 -4.88 -4.91 12.27
CA GLU A 51 -6.24 -5.15 11.79
C GLU A 51 -7.28 -4.29 12.52
N THR A 52 -7.15 -4.08 13.84
CA THR A 52 -8.08 -3.22 14.60
C THR A 52 -8.07 -1.78 14.11
N ALA A 53 -6.91 -1.20 13.80
CA ALA A 53 -6.82 0.12 13.17
C ALA A 53 -7.49 0.14 11.78
N THR A 54 -7.27 -0.91 10.99
CA THR A 54 -7.90 -1.07 9.66
C THR A 54 -9.42 -1.08 9.77
N ASP A 55 -9.97 -1.81 10.73
CA ASP A 55 -11.42 -1.92 10.92
C ASP A 55 -12.04 -0.62 11.42
N LEU A 56 -11.34 0.10 12.32
CA LEU A 56 -11.77 1.42 12.80
C LEU A 56 -11.85 2.43 11.65
N LEU A 57 -10.81 2.50 10.82
CA LEU A 57 -10.77 3.39 9.65
C LEU A 57 -11.83 2.99 8.60
N THR A 58 -11.98 1.69 8.31
CA THR A 58 -12.98 1.21 7.35
C THR A 58 -14.41 1.54 7.80
N ARG A 59 -14.70 1.37 9.09
CA ARG A 59 -16.00 1.73 9.66
C ARG A 59 -16.25 3.24 9.61
N ASP A 60 -15.24 4.04 9.91
CA ASP A 60 -15.33 5.50 9.86
C ASP A 60 -15.54 6.02 8.43
N LEU A 61 -14.81 5.46 7.45
CA LEU A 61 -15.04 5.74 6.02
C LEU A 61 -16.48 5.47 5.60
N LYS A 62 -17.05 4.34 6.03
CA LYS A 62 -18.46 4.02 5.76
C LYS A 62 -19.42 5.01 6.40
N GLN A 63 -19.08 5.54 7.57
CA GLN A 63 -19.91 6.55 8.24
C GLN A 63 -19.83 7.92 7.56
N ARG A 64 -18.63 8.34 7.14
CA ARG A 64 -18.37 9.66 6.56
C ARG A 64 -18.77 9.76 5.09
N MET A 65 -18.34 8.79 4.28
CA MET A 65 -18.53 8.80 2.82
C MET A 65 -19.74 7.98 2.38
N GLY A 66 -20.17 7.01 3.19
CA GLY A 66 -21.13 5.98 2.76
C GLY A 66 -20.54 5.02 1.72
N GLU A 67 -21.20 3.86 1.53
CA GLU A 67 -20.77 2.87 0.54
C GLU A 67 -20.78 3.43 -0.89
N GLY A 68 -21.78 4.26 -1.21
CA GLY A 68 -21.87 4.93 -2.52
C GLY A 68 -20.74 5.93 -2.77
N GLY A 69 -20.35 6.71 -1.76
CA GLY A 69 -19.24 7.66 -1.87
C GLY A 69 -17.89 6.97 -2.03
N ILE A 70 -17.67 5.87 -1.29
CA ILE A 70 -16.48 5.04 -1.45
C ILE A 70 -16.42 4.43 -2.86
N ARG A 71 -17.51 3.79 -3.32
CA ARG A 71 -17.57 3.18 -4.66
C ARG A 71 -17.34 4.22 -5.75
N LYS A 72 -18.02 5.38 -5.67
CA LYS A 72 -17.84 6.49 -6.60
C LYS A 72 -16.37 6.95 -6.67
N THR A 73 -15.72 7.14 -5.52
CA THR A 73 -14.31 7.55 -5.45
C THR A 73 -13.40 6.52 -6.12
N LEU A 74 -13.60 5.23 -5.82
CA LEU A 74 -12.82 4.15 -6.41
C LEU A 74 -13.06 4.03 -7.93
N ASP A 75 -14.27 4.29 -8.42
CA ASP A 75 -14.58 4.33 -9.86
C ASP A 75 -13.91 5.52 -10.55
N GLU A 76 -13.92 6.70 -9.92
CA GLU A 76 -13.25 7.91 -10.42
C GLU A 76 -11.73 7.74 -10.47
N TRP A 77 -11.16 6.97 -9.55
CA TRP A 77 -9.76 6.54 -9.57
C TRP A 77 -9.49 5.37 -10.53
N GLY A 78 -10.46 4.92 -11.32
CA GLY A 78 -10.25 3.87 -12.31
C GLY A 78 -10.01 2.48 -11.73
N VAL A 79 -10.45 2.21 -10.50
CA VAL A 79 -10.30 0.91 -9.81
C VAL A 79 -11.65 0.24 -9.47
N PRO A 80 -12.47 -0.11 -10.48
CA PRO A 80 -13.79 -0.71 -10.30
C PRO A 80 -13.82 -2.03 -9.52
N ASP A 81 -12.76 -2.85 -9.60
CA ASP A 81 -12.68 -4.16 -8.96
C ASP A 81 -12.21 -4.10 -7.50
N THR A 82 -11.76 -2.93 -7.05
CA THR A 82 -11.30 -2.66 -5.69
C THR A 82 -12.47 -2.40 -4.76
N SER A 83 -12.49 -3.08 -3.62
CA SER A 83 -13.41 -2.84 -2.51
C SER A 83 -12.70 -3.03 -1.17
N ILE A 84 -12.97 -2.14 -0.21
CA ILE A 84 -12.48 -2.27 1.17
C ILE A 84 -13.37 -3.17 2.04
N GLU A 85 -14.60 -3.47 1.60
CA GLU A 85 -15.49 -4.46 2.22
C GLU A 85 -16.47 -5.08 1.19
N PRO A 86 -16.45 -6.41 0.98
CA PRO A 86 -15.38 -7.32 1.37
C PRO A 86 -14.07 -6.91 0.69
N ARG A 87 -12.95 -7.08 1.39
CA ARG A 87 -11.61 -6.68 0.92
C ARG A 87 -11.21 -7.42 -0.35
N ARG A 88 -11.14 -6.71 -1.48
CA ARG A 88 -10.79 -7.24 -2.80
C ARG A 88 -10.11 -6.17 -3.66
N THR A 89 -9.17 -6.57 -4.49
CA THR A 89 -8.55 -5.73 -5.54
C THR A 89 -7.86 -6.65 -6.56
N THR A 90 -7.28 -6.06 -7.61
CA THR A 90 -6.43 -6.77 -8.57
C THR A 90 -4.99 -6.25 -8.52
N ALA A 91 -4.03 -7.01 -9.05
CA ALA A 91 -2.64 -6.55 -9.15
C ALA A 91 -2.52 -5.27 -9.98
N ARG A 92 -3.32 -5.13 -11.04
CA ARG A 92 -3.35 -3.94 -11.89
C ARG A 92 -3.85 -2.72 -11.12
N GLU A 93 -4.94 -2.86 -10.38
CA GLU A 93 -5.54 -1.74 -9.67
C GLU A 93 -4.70 -1.28 -8.47
N ILE A 94 -4.06 -2.20 -7.74
CA ILE A 94 -3.16 -1.80 -6.66
C ILE A 94 -1.94 -1.04 -7.20
N THR A 95 -1.41 -1.45 -8.35
CA THR A 95 -0.35 -0.71 -9.07
C THR A 95 -0.84 0.67 -9.48
N HIS A 96 -2.07 0.80 -9.99
CA HIS A 96 -2.63 2.10 -10.36
C HIS A 96 -2.82 3.03 -9.15
N LEU A 97 -3.22 2.50 -8.00
CA LEU A 97 -3.30 3.30 -6.77
C LEU A 97 -1.91 3.78 -6.31
N LEU A 98 -0.89 2.94 -6.39
CA LEU A 98 0.49 3.31 -6.09
C LEU A 98 1.04 4.35 -7.08
N GLU A 99 0.69 4.24 -8.37
CA GLU A 99 0.98 5.26 -9.39
C GLU A 99 0.38 6.60 -9.01
N GLY A 100 -0.88 6.58 -8.58
CA GLY A 100 -1.60 7.76 -8.12
C GLY A 100 -0.97 8.42 -6.89
N ILE A 101 -0.44 7.62 -5.96
CA ILE A 101 0.35 8.12 -4.82
C ILE A 101 1.64 8.78 -5.32
N GLN A 102 2.43 8.06 -6.12
CA GLN A 102 3.74 8.53 -6.64
C GLN A 102 3.61 9.81 -7.47
N THR A 103 2.57 9.88 -8.32
CA THR A 103 2.30 11.03 -9.20
C THR A 103 1.52 12.14 -8.51
N LYS A 104 1.08 11.94 -7.26
CA LYS A 104 0.35 12.92 -6.44
C LYS A 104 -1.01 13.33 -7.03
N THR A 105 -1.64 12.43 -7.79
CA THR A 105 -2.86 12.75 -8.58
C THR A 105 -4.17 12.35 -7.90
N LEU A 106 -4.16 11.39 -6.97
CA LEU A 106 -5.42 10.88 -6.37
C LEU A 106 -5.88 11.66 -5.13
N VAL A 107 -4.93 12.13 -4.31
CA VAL A 107 -5.15 12.81 -3.02
C VAL A 107 -4.26 14.05 -2.81
N GLY A 108 -3.62 14.51 -3.89
CA GLY A 108 -2.72 15.67 -3.86
C GLY A 108 -1.36 15.43 -3.19
N PRO A 109 -0.45 16.44 -3.24
CA PRO A 109 0.94 16.26 -2.83
C PRO A 109 1.15 15.91 -1.35
N GLU A 110 0.50 16.64 -0.45
CA GLU A 110 0.73 16.51 0.99
C GLU A 110 0.28 15.13 1.51
N ALA A 111 -0.93 14.71 1.14
CA ALA A 111 -1.43 13.41 1.53
C ALA A 111 -0.64 12.25 0.90
N SER A 112 -0.24 12.38 -0.37
CA SER A 112 0.65 11.42 -1.01
C SER A 112 1.98 11.28 -0.26
N ASP A 113 2.62 12.41 0.09
CA ASP A 113 3.91 12.40 0.79
C ASP A 113 3.79 11.74 2.18
N ILE A 114 2.66 11.95 2.89
CA ILE A 114 2.38 11.28 4.17
C ILE A 114 2.21 9.77 3.97
N LEU A 115 1.46 9.33 2.96
CA LEU A 115 1.28 7.90 2.66
C LEU A 115 2.60 7.23 2.28
N ILE A 116 3.44 7.93 1.50
CA ILE A 116 4.79 7.47 1.16
C ILE A 116 5.63 7.33 2.43
N HIS A 117 5.67 8.35 3.28
CA HIS A 117 6.43 8.33 4.54
C HIS A 117 6.00 7.20 5.49
N LEU A 118 4.70 6.89 5.52
CA LEU A 118 4.20 5.77 6.30
C LEU A 118 4.56 4.40 5.70
N MET A 119 4.68 4.29 4.37
CA MET A 119 4.98 3.03 3.70
C MET A 119 6.49 2.78 3.52
N GLU A 120 7.35 3.79 3.69
CA GLU A 120 8.81 3.63 3.74
C GLU A 120 9.32 3.22 5.13
N GLU A 121 8.50 3.35 6.18
CA GLU A 121 8.94 3.09 7.55
C GLU A 121 9.30 1.60 7.74
N LEU A 122 10.55 1.35 8.12
CA LEU A 122 11.07 0.01 8.35
C LEU A 122 10.53 -0.60 9.66
N THR A 123 10.20 -1.88 9.56
CA THR A 123 9.76 -2.79 10.61
C THR A 123 10.72 -3.99 10.66
N GLU A 124 10.63 -4.79 11.73
CA GLU A 124 11.50 -5.97 11.92
C GLU A 124 11.45 -6.97 10.75
N ASN A 125 10.32 -7.02 10.04
CA ASN A 125 10.11 -7.94 8.94
C ASN A 125 10.52 -7.36 7.57
N ASP A 126 11.17 -6.19 7.50
CA ASP A 126 11.60 -5.56 6.23
C ASP A 126 12.97 -6.07 5.76
N HIS A 127 13.07 -7.40 5.67
CA HIS A 127 14.19 -8.14 5.08
C HIS A 127 13.70 -9.22 4.09
N ILE A 128 12.39 -9.21 3.78
CA ILE A 128 11.72 -10.16 2.87
C ILE A 128 11.10 -9.42 1.68
N ARG A 129 10.70 -10.17 0.64
CA ARG A 129 9.95 -9.66 -0.52
C ARG A 129 10.60 -8.42 -1.16
N LEU A 130 9.91 -7.30 -1.33
CA LEU A 130 10.48 -6.10 -1.97
C LEU A 130 11.73 -5.59 -1.25
N TRP A 131 11.76 -5.68 0.08
CA TRP A 131 12.92 -5.27 0.88
C TRP A 131 14.17 -6.14 0.69
N LYS A 132 14.06 -7.32 0.06
CA LYS A 132 15.26 -8.07 -0.39
C LYS A 132 16.11 -7.26 -1.38
N LEU A 133 15.54 -6.27 -2.06
CA LEU A 133 16.29 -5.39 -2.95
C LEU A 133 17.23 -4.44 -2.20
N ALA A 134 16.92 -4.04 -0.95
CA ALA A 134 17.63 -2.97 -0.26
C ALA A 134 19.16 -3.06 -0.28
N PRO A 135 19.80 -4.24 -0.10
CA PRO A 135 21.26 -4.36 -0.17
C PRO A 135 21.86 -4.15 -1.57
N LEU A 136 21.04 -4.25 -2.62
CA LEU A 136 21.44 -4.14 -4.03
C LEU A 136 21.18 -2.74 -4.61
N LEU A 137 20.36 -1.94 -3.93
CA LEU A 137 19.92 -0.65 -4.44
C LEU A 137 21.00 0.43 -4.27
N PRO A 138 21.13 1.35 -5.23
CA PRO A 138 21.98 2.52 -5.07
C PRO A 138 21.65 3.32 -3.82
N LYS A 139 22.66 3.98 -3.25
CA LYS A 139 22.44 4.90 -2.13
C LYS A 139 21.52 6.05 -2.57
N GLY A 140 20.52 6.36 -1.76
CA GLY A 140 19.53 7.41 -2.05
C GLY A 140 18.30 6.91 -2.80
N THR A 141 18.21 5.61 -3.09
CA THR A 141 16.98 4.99 -3.55
C THR A 141 15.92 5.03 -2.44
N LEU A 142 14.70 5.42 -2.81
CA LEU A 142 13.51 5.34 -1.97
C LEU A 142 12.74 4.07 -2.34
N LEU A 143 12.43 3.25 -1.33
CA LEU A 143 11.55 2.08 -1.46
C LEU A 143 10.46 2.20 -0.40
N TYR A 144 9.20 2.16 -0.83
CA TYR A 144 8.05 2.12 0.06
C TYR A 144 7.06 1.06 -0.42
N ASN A 145 6.45 0.33 0.50
CA ASN A 145 5.58 -0.79 0.15
C ASN A 145 4.50 -1.09 1.19
N LYS A 146 3.55 -1.93 0.80
CA LYS A 146 2.66 -2.63 1.70
C LYS A 146 2.65 -4.12 1.41
N ARG A 147 3.09 -4.88 2.42
CA ARG A 147 2.97 -6.33 2.43
C ARG A 147 1.54 -6.78 2.72
N GLY A 148 1.16 -7.87 2.07
CA GLY A 148 -0.06 -8.62 2.30
C GLY A 148 0.22 -10.08 2.58
N SER A 149 -0.41 -10.62 3.62
CA SER A 149 -0.42 -12.06 3.90
C SER A 149 -1.85 -12.48 4.25
N MET A 150 -2.21 -13.72 3.93
CA MET A 150 -3.44 -14.37 4.33
C MET A 150 -3.19 -15.87 4.39
N THR A 151 -3.71 -16.57 5.40
CA THR A 151 -3.49 -18.01 5.60
C THR A 151 -4.66 -18.87 5.13
N GLY A 152 -5.79 -18.27 4.75
CA GLY A 152 -6.95 -18.99 4.22
C GLY A 152 -7.78 -18.15 3.25
N PRO A 153 -7.70 -18.38 1.92
CA PRO A 153 -6.63 -19.08 1.21
C PRO A 153 -5.23 -18.49 1.48
N ILE A 154 -4.18 -19.30 1.29
CA ILE A 154 -2.79 -18.82 1.40
C ILE A 154 -2.48 -17.85 0.26
N ILE A 155 -2.25 -16.59 0.61
CA ILE A 155 -1.88 -15.51 -0.30
C ILE A 155 -0.69 -14.76 0.31
N VAL A 156 0.34 -14.58 -0.49
CA VAL A 156 1.49 -13.73 -0.18
C VAL A 156 1.55 -12.63 -1.23
N ALA A 157 1.63 -11.39 -0.77
CA ALA A 157 1.64 -10.23 -1.64
C ALA A 157 2.61 -9.17 -1.13
N ASP A 158 3.18 -8.42 -2.06
CA ASP A 158 3.89 -7.19 -1.78
C ASP A 158 3.70 -6.21 -2.93
N ALA A 159 3.37 -4.97 -2.61
CA ALA A 159 3.15 -3.93 -3.60
C ALA A 159 3.76 -2.62 -3.12
N GLY A 160 4.51 -1.94 -3.97
CA GLY A 160 5.25 -0.75 -3.59
C GLY A 160 5.82 0.00 -4.78
N VAL A 161 6.61 1.02 -4.50
CA VAL A 161 7.31 1.82 -5.50
C VAL A 161 8.78 1.93 -5.13
N LEU A 162 9.61 1.79 -6.15
CA LEU A 162 11.05 1.97 -6.11
C LEU A 162 11.40 3.24 -6.89
N VAL A 163 11.95 4.25 -6.23
CA VAL A 163 12.39 5.50 -6.87
C VAL A 163 13.92 5.56 -6.82
N LEU A 164 14.55 5.51 -7.99
CA LEU A 164 16.00 5.59 -8.13
C LEU A 164 16.51 7.03 -7.95
N PRO A 165 17.81 7.22 -7.64
CA PRO A 165 18.37 8.57 -7.43
C PRO A 165 18.30 9.50 -8.65
N ASN A 166 18.14 8.94 -9.85
CA ASN A 166 17.95 9.69 -11.09
C ASN A 166 16.49 10.17 -11.28
N GLY A 167 15.57 9.77 -10.41
CA GLY A 167 14.15 10.11 -10.46
C GLY A 167 13.26 9.07 -11.13
N ASP A 168 13.82 8.01 -11.73
CA ASP A 168 13.02 6.93 -12.32
C ASP A 168 12.25 6.18 -11.24
N ALA A 169 10.96 5.96 -11.47
CA ALA A 169 10.07 5.29 -10.53
C ALA A 169 9.51 4.00 -11.16
N TYR A 170 9.61 2.90 -10.42
CA TYR A 170 9.08 1.59 -10.80
C TYR A 170 8.00 1.19 -9.80
N ILE A 171 6.80 0.90 -10.31
CA ILE A 171 5.69 0.44 -9.50
C ILE A 171 5.64 -1.07 -9.58
N LEU A 172 5.71 -1.71 -8.42
CA LEU A 172 5.94 -3.14 -8.28
C LEU A 172 4.77 -3.77 -7.54
N SER A 173 4.23 -4.86 -8.08
CA SER A 173 3.16 -5.62 -7.44
C SER A 173 3.39 -7.11 -7.70
N PHE A 174 3.75 -7.82 -6.65
CA PHE A 174 3.98 -9.25 -6.66
C PHE A 174 2.90 -9.91 -5.79
N ILE A 175 2.05 -10.73 -6.40
CA ILE A 175 0.95 -11.41 -5.70
C ILE A 175 0.96 -12.89 -6.07
N GLY A 176 1.17 -13.73 -5.07
CA GLY A 176 1.13 -15.17 -5.17
C GLY A 176 -0.05 -15.75 -4.39
N ARG A 177 -0.63 -16.82 -4.91
CA ARG A 177 -1.59 -17.67 -4.22
C ARG A 177 -1.05 -19.09 -4.23
N ALA A 178 -1.02 -19.74 -3.07
CA ALA A 178 -0.58 -21.13 -3.00
C ALA A 178 -1.58 -22.06 -3.69
N ASP A 179 -1.04 -23.12 -4.28
CA ASP A 179 -1.82 -24.30 -4.63
C ASP A 179 -2.04 -25.18 -3.38
N ALA A 180 -2.45 -26.44 -3.57
CA ALA A 180 -2.72 -27.36 -2.47
C ALA A 180 -1.46 -27.84 -1.72
N TRP A 181 -0.26 -27.60 -2.27
CA TRP A 181 0.99 -28.20 -1.80
C TRP A 181 2.01 -27.16 -1.33
N THR A 182 1.90 -25.93 -1.82
CA THR A 182 2.82 -24.84 -1.48
C THR A 182 2.49 -24.28 -0.09
N THR A 183 3.46 -24.30 0.80
CA THR A 183 3.35 -23.68 2.13
C THR A 183 3.42 -22.16 2.04
N PHE A 184 3.07 -21.48 3.14
CA PHE A 184 3.19 -20.03 3.21
C PHE A 184 4.66 -19.59 3.06
N GLU A 185 5.56 -20.28 3.73
CA GLU A 185 7.00 -20.00 3.75
C GLU A 185 7.64 -20.20 2.37
N GLU A 186 7.26 -21.27 1.67
CA GLU A 186 7.72 -21.50 0.28
C GLU A 186 7.21 -20.41 -0.65
N LEU A 187 5.93 -20.05 -0.56
CA LEU A 187 5.37 -18.97 -1.39
C LEU A 187 6.02 -17.62 -1.09
N ASP A 188 6.31 -17.32 0.17
CA ASP A 188 7.01 -16.11 0.60
C ASP A 188 8.44 -16.02 0.05
N ALA A 189 9.17 -17.13 0.11
CA ALA A 189 10.51 -17.25 -0.46
C ALA A 189 10.50 -17.05 -1.97
N ILE A 190 9.61 -17.75 -2.69
CA ILE A 190 9.43 -17.63 -4.15
C ILE A 190 9.14 -16.17 -4.53
N LEU A 191 8.25 -15.50 -3.80
CA LEU A 191 7.89 -14.11 -4.10
C LEU A 191 9.10 -13.18 -3.93
N GLY A 192 9.89 -13.37 -2.87
CA GLY A 192 11.12 -12.61 -2.66
C GLY A 192 12.20 -12.89 -3.71
N ASP A 193 12.33 -14.13 -4.18
CA ASP A 193 13.31 -14.49 -5.20
C ASP A 193 12.91 -13.92 -6.57
N ALA A 194 11.62 -13.92 -6.90
CA ALA A 194 11.09 -13.30 -8.12
C ALA A 194 11.40 -11.79 -8.19
N VAL A 195 11.36 -11.10 -7.04
CA VAL A 195 11.74 -9.68 -6.94
C VAL A 195 13.22 -9.47 -7.31
N ILE A 196 14.11 -10.31 -6.78
CA ILE A 196 15.55 -10.21 -7.06
C ILE A 196 15.84 -10.50 -8.54
N GLU A 197 15.21 -11.54 -9.09
CA GLU A 197 15.40 -11.92 -10.49
C GLU A 197 14.89 -10.84 -11.45
N TRP A 198 13.74 -10.22 -11.16
CA TRP A 198 13.27 -9.04 -11.89
C TRP A 198 14.31 -7.91 -11.91
N TYR A 199 14.84 -7.54 -10.74
CA TYR A 199 15.82 -6.45 -10.64
C TYR A 199 17.11 -6.74 -11.43
N ARG A 200 17.59 -7.98 -11.38
CA ARG A 200 18.77 -8.43 -12.14
C ARG A 200 18.53 -8.45 -13.65
N ALA A 201 17.36 -8.94 -14.06
CA ALA A 201 17.04 -9.12 -15.47
C ALA A 201 16.78 -7.80 -16.17
N ASP A 202 16.09 -6.88 -15.50
CA ASP A 202 15.49 -5.71 -16.16
C ASP A 202 16.18 -4.39 -15.76
N ILE A 203 16.65 -4.25 -14.52
CA ILE A 203 17.24 -2.98 -14.06
C ILE A 203 18.76 -2.95 -14.21
N LEU A 204 19.45 -4.01 -13.80
CA LEU A 204 20.91 -4.04 -13.90
C LEU A 204 21.42 -4.16 -15.34
N LYS A 205 20.68 -4.82 -16.22
CA LYS A 205 21.06 -4.91 -17.64
C LYS A 205 20.93 -3.58 -18.37
N ASP A 206 19.90 -2.79 -18.07
CA ASP A 206 19.71 -1.49 -18.72
C ASP A 206 20.76 -0.47 -18.28
N ASN A 207 21.31 -0.59 -17.07
CA ASN A 207 22.36 0.29 -16.54
C ASN A 207 23.80 -0.16 -16.89
N SER A 208 23.98 -1.26 -17.62
CA SER A 208 25.29 -1.79 -18.03
C SER A 208 25.60 -1.60 -19.52
N ASN A 209 24.73 -0.90 -20.26
CA ASN A 209 24.95 -0.41 -21.63
C ASN A 209 25.13 1.12 -21.64
#